data_AF-A0A3D4QW57-F1
#
_entry.id   AF-A0A3D4QW57-F1
#
_cell.length_a   1.000
_cell.length_b   1.000
_cell.length_c   1.000
_cell.angle_alpha   90.00
_cell.angle_beta   90.00
_cell.angle_gamma   90.00
#
_symmetry.space_group_name_H-M   'P 1'
#
loop_
_entity.id
_entity.type
_entity.pdbx_description
1 polymer ?
#
loop_
_entity_poly.entity_id
_entity_poly.type
_entity_poly.pdbx_seq_one_letter_code
_entity_poly.pdbx_strand_id
1 'polypeptide(L)'
;MKKAILLFISLFLIAAFYSCVEPDNNSSGSSEASDNLSENDESTMESSFEKSENEVSVSSEDSSKTNLSINDIEDIEQLGLTKEDERYLLIKAFLNGDTAVMEEKGCLEKGVLDDYKTLKIGAYTIYPRDDYTVIFSFDIIESGLDTMPVGEHTVLVESPYDTYFTTYNKIYDEASAAQYALFEWDVFYKICDYSDPASLTGEQKEDYISSLTEYVLWSKSEFTLDEFQEYAYKISGLKDIIPSDDYLCDGLYSVHRCGGIMYSYEVIDEKTENGITTVTIQFYADWAETIKSHVIEYKLKQIDEDLIFLSSDYVYESDHEPLIY
;
A
#
# COMPACT_ATOMS: atom_id res chain seq x y z
N MET A 1 22.30 -4.12 -27.84
CA MET A 1 21.67 -2.91 -28.41
C MET A 1 20.58 -3.31 -29.41
N LYS A 2 19.30 -3.36 -28.96
CA LYS A 2 18.05 -3.35 -29.77
C LYS A 2 16.77 -3.69 -28.97
N LYS A 3 16.83 -3.89 -27.65
CA LYS A 3 15.63 -4.10 -26.79
C LYS A 3 15.21 -2.89 -25.93
N ALA A 4 15.99 -1.81 -25.90
CA ALA A 4 15.69 -0.63 -25.07
C ALA A 4 14.87 0.48 -25.77
N ILE A 5 14.46 0.30 -27.03
CA ILE A 5 13.80 1.35 -27.82
C ILE A 5 12.26 1.21 -27.85
N LEU A 6 11.71 0.04 -27.50
CA LEU A 6 10.26 -0.20 -27.56
C LEU A 6 9.49 0.30 -26.32
N LEU A 7 10.13 0.39 -25.16
CA LEU A 7 9.51 0.91 -23.94
C LEU A 7 9.32 2.44 -23.99
N PHE A 8 10.22 3.17 -24.65
CA PHE A 8 10.17 4.63 -24.75
C PHE A 8 9.09 5.18 -25.70
N ILE A 9 8.58 4.36 -26.63
CA ILE A 9 7.57 4.80 -27.62
C ILE A 9 6.14 4.67 -27.06
N SER A 10 5.90 3.79 -26.07
CA SER A 10 4.56 3.63 -25.49
C SER A 10 4.16 4.77 -24.54
N LEU A 11 5.12 5.31 -23.78
CA LEU A 11 4.90 6.43 -22.85
C LEU A 11 4.61 7.76 -23.58
N PHE A 12 5.13 7.96 -24.79
CA PHE A 12 4.87 9.18 -25.58
C PHE A 12 3.48 9.22 -26.23
N LEU A 13 2.81 8.08 -26.39
CA LEU A 13 1.47 8.03 -27.02
C LEU A 13 0.34 8.36 -26.05
N ILE A 14 0.54 8.22 -24.74
CA ILE A 14 -0.49 8.50 -23.73
C ILE A 14 -0.61 10.00 -23.44
N ALA A 15 0.51 10.74 -23.49
CA ALA A 15 0.50 12.21 -23.30
C ALA A 15 -0.22 12.98 -24.45
N ALA A 16 -0.32 12.38 -25.64
CA ALA A 16 -0.96 13.00 -26.80
C ALA A 16 -2.50 12.88 -26.82
N PHE A 17 -3.11 12.01 -25.99
CA PHE A 17 -4.56 11.86 -25.92
C PHE A 17 -5.24 12.76 -24.87
N TYR A 18 -4.50 13.29 -23.89
CA TYR A 18 -5.04 14.19 -22.86
C TYR A 18 -4.88 15.70 -23.16
N SER A 19 -4.22 16.07 -24.26
CA SER A 19 -3.99 17.49 -24.61
C SER A 19 -4.91 18.05 -25.71
N CYS A 20 -5.98 17.32 -26.07
CA CYS A 20 -6.99 17.79 -27.04
C CYS A 20 -8.39 17.80 -26.42
N VAL A 21 -8.58 18.58 -25.36
CA VAL A 21 -9.89 19.16 -25.01
C VAL A 21 -9.65 20.62 -24.65
N GLU A 22 -9.81 21.51 -25.62
CA GLU A 22 -9.92 22.95 -25.35
C GLU A 22 -11.24 23.23 -24.61
N PRO A 23 -11.26 24.17 -23.64
CA PRO A 23 -12.49 24.62 -22.99
C PRO A 23 -13.06 25.79 -23.80
N ASP A 24 -14.31 25.70 -24.25
CA ASP A 24 -15.01 26.88 -24.76
C ASP A 24 -16.35 27.12 -24.07
N ASN A 25 -16.33 28.26 -23.38
CA ASN A 25 -17.39 29.04 -22.76
C ASN A 25 -18.75 29.02 -23.47
N ASN A 26 -19.83 29.00 -22.67
CA ASN A 26 -20.91 29.94 -22.91
C ASN A 26 -21.64 30.37 -21.63
N SER A 27 -21.89 31.67 -21.59
CA SER A 27 -22.36 32.48 -20.49
C SER A 27 -23.86 32.37 -20.19
N SER A 28 -24.20 32.91 -19.02
CA SER A 28 -25.42 33.66 -18.66
C SER A 28 -26.50 32.92 -17.87
N GLY A 29 -26.86 33.50 -16.71
CA GLY A 29 -27.99 33.06 -15.89
C GLY A 29 -27.90 33.56 -14.45
N SER A 30 -28.13 34.86 -14.25
CA SER A 30 -28.29 35.51 -12.94
C SER A 30 -29.48 34.98 -12.13
N SER A 31 -29.34 34.86 -10.81
CA SER A 31 -30.33 35.36 -9.84
C SER A 31 -29.74 35.44 -8.43
N GLU A 32 -29.92 36.59 -7.80
CA GLU A 32 -29.47 36.98 -6.47
C GLU A 32 -30.28 36.34 -5.32
N ALA A 33 -29.66 36.43 -4.13
CA ALA A 33 -30.23 36.68 -2.81
C ALA A 33 -30.89 35.51 -2.04
N SER A 34 -30.31 35.15 -0.88
CA SER A 34 -30.70 35.76 0.39
C SER A 34 -29.88 35.25 1.58
N ASP A 35 -29.52 36.19 2.45
CA ASP A 35 -28.94 36.00 3.78
C ASP A 35 -29.86 35.17 4.70
N ASN A 36 -29.27 34.39 5.61
CA ASN A 36 -29.51 34.58 7.04
C ASN A 36 -28.56 33.78 7.94
N LEU A 37 -28.11 34.49 8.98
CA LEU A 37 -27.30 34.11 10.12
C LEU A 37 -28.03 33.16 11.09
N SER A 38 -27.28 32.32 11.83
CA SER A 38 -27.27 32.38 13.32
C SER A 38 -26.26 31.40 13.94
N GLU A 39 -25.47 31.92 14.87
CA GLU A 39 -24.61 31.22 15.84
C GLU A 39 -25.39 30.49 16.95
N ASN A 40 -24.63 29.79 17.81
CA ASN A 40 -24.91 29.13 19.09
C ASN A 40 -25.44 27.68 19.02
N ASP A 41 -25.02 26.71 19.86
CA ASP A 41 -24.49 26.75 21.24
C ASP A 41 -23.59 25.52 21.55
N GLU A 42 -22.65 25.67 22.50
CA GLU A 42 -21.97 24.58 23.22
C GLU A 42 -22.94 23.78 24.11
N SER A 43 -22.71 22.46 24.24
CA SER A 43 -23.22 21.65 25.36
C SER A 43 -22.41 20.37 25.56
N THR A 44 -21.67 20.31 26.67
CA THR A 44 -21.00 19.15 27.25
C THR A 44 -22.01 18.22 27.94
N MET A 45 -21.91 16.88 27.78
CA MET A 45 -21.93 15.89 28.90
C MET A 45 -22.06 14.41 28.45
N GLU A 46 -21.13 13.61 28.99
CA GLU A 46 -21.25 12.27 29.60
C GLU A 46 -21.81 11.06 28.83
N SER A 47 -20.87 10.17 28.48
CA SER A 47 -20.80 8.74 28.80
C SER A 47 -22.04 8.05 29.38
N SER A 48 -22.57 7.09 28.61
CA SER A 48 -23.03 5.80 29.14
C SER A 48 -22.91 4.71 28.07
N PHE A 49 -21.94 3.82 28.25
CA PHE A 49 -21.80 2.59 27.47
C PHE A 49 -22.85 1.59 27.95
N GLU A 50 -23.93 1.42 27.20
CA GLU A 50 -24.74 0.19 27.24
C GLU A 50 -24.37 -0.69 26.04
N LYS A 51 -23.86 -1.87 26.37
CA LYS A 51 -23.46 -2.93 25.46
C LYS A 51 -24.73 -3.60 24.90
N SER A 52 -25.16 -3.23 23.69
CA SER A 52 -26.15 -4.02 22.96
C SER A 52 -25.45 -4.87 21.90
N GLU A 53 -25.51 -6.19 22.08
CA GLU A 53 -25.18 -7.18 21.05
C GLU A 53 -26.10 -6.93 19.85
N ASN A 54 -25.55 -6.36 18.78
CA ASN A 54 -26.23 -6.25 17.50
C ASN A 54 -25.52 -7.19 16.54
N GLU A 55 -26.16 -8.33 16.28
CA GLU A 55 -25.86 -9.17 15.13
C GLU A 55 -25.97 -8.29 13.89
N VAL A 56 -24.82 -7.99 13.27
CA VAL A 56 -24.79 -7.26 12.00
C VAL A 56 -25.29 -8.21 10.92
N SER A 57 -26.56 -8.05 10.57
CA SER A 57 -27.11 -8.58 9.33
C SER A 57 -26.30 -8.03 8.17
N VAL A 58 -25.67 -8.92 7.42
CA VAL A 58 -25.01 -8.62 6.15
C VAL A 58 -26.05 -8.02 5.20
N SER A 59 -26.04 -6.69 5.03
CA SER A 59 -26.88 -6.02 4.05
C SER A 59 -26.30 -6.28 2.67
N SER A 60 -26.89 -7.23 1.97
CA SER A 60 -26.66 -7.53 0.57
C SER A 60 -27.30 -6.44 -0.31
N GLU A 61 -26.55 -5.41 -0.67
CA GLU A 61 -26.93 -4.51 -1.76
C GLU A 61 -25.74 -4.29 -2.69
N ASP A 62 -25.55 -5.23 -3.61
CA ASP A 62 -24.95 -4.97 -4.91
C ASP A 62 -25.87 -5.55 -5.98
N SER A 63 -26.64 -4.66 -6.61
CA SER A 63 -27.85 -4.98 -7.38
C SER A 63 -27.62 -5.03 -8.90
N SER A 64 -26.47 -5.53 -9.35
CA SER A 64 -26.25 -5.97 -10.73
C SER A 64 -25.61 -7.37 -10.81
N LYS A 65 -25.96 -8.29 -9.90
CA LYS A 65 -25.55 -9.70 -10.02
C LYS A 65 -26.11 -10.31 -11.30
N THR A 66 -25.26 -10.52 -12.29
CA THR A 66 -25.41 -11.71 -13.13
C THR A 66 -25.29 -12.91 -12.17
N ASN A 67 -26.32 -13.75 -12.07
CA ASN A 67 -26.31 -14.98 -11.25
C ASN A 67 -25.36 -16.06 -11.82
N LEU A 68 -24.29 -15.65 -12.49
CA LEU A 68 -23.39 -16.51 -13.22
C LEU A 68 -22.28 -16.95 -12.28
N SER A 69 -22.24 -18.24 -11.97
CA SER A 69 -21.20 -18.84 -11.16
C SER A 69 -20.94 -20.28 -11.61
N ILE A 70 -19.75 -20.77 -11.32
CA ILE A 70 -19.35 -22.16 -11.58
C ILE A 70 -18.73 -22.75 -10.32
N ASN A 71 -18.87 -24.07 -10.15
CA ASN A 71 -18.23 -24.84 -9.08
C ASN A 71 -17.25 -25.88 -9.61
N ASP A 72 -17.03 -25.90 -10.94
CA ASP A 72 -16.01 -26.68 -11.62
C ASP A 72 -15.17 -25.69 -12.44
N ILE A 73 -13.85 -25.74 -12.29
CA ILE A 73 -12.94 -24.81 -12.97
C ILE A 73 -12.92 -25.07 -14.47
N GLU A 74 -13.25 -26.29 -14.91
CA GLU A 74 -13.31 -26.63 -16.34
C GLU A 74 -14.45 -25.93 -17.08
N ASP A 75 -15.42 -25.39 -16.35
CA ASP A 75 -16.58 -24.63 -16.85
C ASP A 75 -16.31 -23.12 -16.99
N ILE A 76 -15.05 -22.65 -16.89
CA ILE A 76 -14.70 -21.22 -16.92
C ILE A 76 -15.26 -20.44 -18.11
N GLU A 77 -15.41 -21.11 -19.26
CA GLU A 77 -15.98 -20.51 -20.48
C GLU A 77 -17.44 -20.07 -20.30
N GLN A 78 -18.16 -20.68 -19.35
CA GLN A 78 -19.51 -20.25 -18.98
C GLN A 78 -19.50 -18.85 -18.34
N LEU A 79 -18.38 -18.41 -17.77
CA LEU A 79 -18.17 -17.06 -17.24
C LEU A 79 -17.71 -16.05 -18.30
N GLY A 80 -17.54 -16.48 -19.56
CA GLY A 80 -17.04 -15.62 -20.64
C GLY A 80 -15.51 -15.47 -20.68
N LEU A 81 -14.77 -16.29 -19.94
CA LEU A 81 -13.30 -16.35 -19.94
C LEU A 81 -12.80 -17.52 -20.80
N THR A 82 -11.56 -17.47 -21.28
CA THR A 82 -10.95 -18.60 -22.03
C THR A 82 -10.09 -19.48 -21.12
N LYS A 83 -9.70 -20.67 -21.59
CA LYS A 83 -8.77 -21.56 -20.84
C LYS A 83 -7.32 -21.06 -20.86
N GLU A 84 -7.07 -19.99 -21.58
CA GLU A 84 -5.80 -19.30 -21.74
C GLU A 84 -5.79 -18.00 -20.93
N ASP A 85 -6.91 -17.71 -20.26
CA ASP A 85 -7.01 -16.59 -19.33
C ASP A 85 -6.09 -16.81 -18.12
N GLU A 86 -5.29 -15.81 -17.79
CA GLU A 86 -4.30 -15.95 -16.72
C GLU A 86 -4.96 -16.15 -15.35
N ARG A 87 -6.16 -15.59 -15.12
CA ARG A 87 -6.92 -15.80 -13.88
C ARG A 87 -7.39 -17.24 -13.75
N TYR A 88 -7.84 -17.84 -14.86
CA TYR A 88 -8.18 -19.26 -14.91
C TYR A 88 -6.97 -20.13 -14.60
N LEU A 89 -5.82 -19.84 -15.23
CA LEU A 89 -4.60 -20.60 -15.01
C LEU A 89 -4.12 -20.51 -13.56
N LEU A 90 -4.21 -19.33 -12.93
CA LEU A 90 -3.86 -19.14 -11.52
C LEU A 90 -4.79 -19.92 -10.58
N ILE A 91 -6.11 -19.81 -10.74
CA ILE A 91 -7.08 -20.56 -9.91
C ILE A 91 -6.88 -22.07 -10.10
N LYS A 92 -6.66 -22.52 -11.34
CA LYS A 92 -6.39 -23.92 -11.63
C LYS A 92 -5.08 -24.41 -11.00
N ALA A 93 -4.03 -23.59 -11.01
CA ALA A 93 -2.77 -23.93 -10.36
C ALA A 93 -2.96 -24.06 -8.84
N PHE A 94 -3.66 -23.12 -8.21
CA PHE A 94 -4.00 -23.17 -6.79
C PHE A 94 -4.78 -24.43 -6.42
N LEU A 95 -5.84 -24.76 -7.16
CA LEU A 95 -6.65 -25.97 -6.92
C LEU A 95 -5.84 -27.28 -7.07
N ASN A 96 -4.80 -27.28 -7.90
CA ASN A 96 -3.92 -28.44 -8.11
C ASN A 96 -2.70 -28.46 -7.17
N GLY A 97 -2.50 -27.43 -6.33
CA GLY A 97 -1.29 -27.28 -5.51
C GLY A 97 -0.01 -27.04 -6.32
N ASP A 98 -0.13 -26.48 -7.53
CA ASP A 98 1.00 -26.19 -8.42
C ASP A 98 1.58 -24.80 -8.12
N THR A 99 2.34 -24.73 -7.02
CA THR A 99 2.92 -23.46 -6.51
C THR A 99 3.88 -22.82 -7.51
N ALA A 100 4.57 -23.61 -8.34
CA ALA A 100 5.50 -23.09 -9.33
C ALA A 100 4.79 -22.27 -10.41
N VAL A 101 3.61 -22.72 -10.88
CA VAL A 101 2.81 -21.96 -11.83
C VAL A 101 2.24 -20.70 -11.15
N MET A 102 1.81 -20.80 -9.88
CA MET A 102 1.32 -19.62 -9.16
C MET A 102 2.39 -18.54 -9.03
N GLU A 103 3.62 -18.91 -8.65
CA GLU A 103 4.76 -18.00 -8.52
C GLU A 103 5.12 -17.35 -9.86
N GLU A 104 5.10 -18.12 -10.96
CA GLU A 104 5.34 -17.59 -12.30
C GLU A 104 4.30 -16.52 -12.68
N LYS A 105 3.03 -16.72 -12.35
CA LYS A 105 1.93 -15.81 -12.70
C LYS A 105 1.87 -14.56 -11.84
N GLY A 106 2.24 -14.69 -10.56
CA GLY A 106 2.33 -13.58 -9.62
C GLY A 106 3.67 -12.85 -9.65
N CYS A 107 4.60 -13.24 -10.52
CA CYS A 107 5.98 -12.73 -10.56
C CYS A 107 6.70 -12.81 -9.21
N LEU A 108 6.42 -13.88 -8.44
CA LEU A 108 7.00 -14.12 -7.12
C LEU A 108 8.33 -14.86 -7.23
N GLU A 109 9.17 -14.73 -6.21
CA GLU A 109 10.35 -15.58 -6.07
C GLU A 109 9.96 -17.05 -5.93
N LYS A 110 10.78 -17.92 -6.51
CA LYS A 110 10.55 -19.36 -6.46
C LYS A 110 10.63 -19.88 -5.03
N GLY A 111 9.60 -20.61 -4.60
CA GLY A 111 9.49 -21.22 -3.29
C GLY A 111 8.76 -20.36 -2.26
N VAL A 112 8.38 -19.11 -2.59
CA VAL A 112 7.57 -18.25 -1.70
C VAL A 112 6.24 -18.91 -1.36
N LEU A 113 5.61 -19.59 -2.32
CA LEU A 113 4.31 -20.21 -2.12
C LEU A 113 4.41 -21.69 -1.74
N ASP A 114 5.59 -22.22 -1.39
CA ASP A 114 5.74 -23.66 -1.09
C ASP A 114 4.85 -24.12 0.07
N ASP A 115 4.58 -23.25 1.04
CA ASP A 115 3.69 -23.55 2.17
C ASP A 115 2.22 -23.75 1.76
N TYR A 116 1.81 -23.29 0.56
CA TYR A 116 0.48 -23.57 0.03
C TYR A 116 0.26 -25.06 -0.24
N LYS A 117 1.33 -25.85 -0.37
CA LYS A 117 1.22 -27.32 -0.49
C LYS A 117 0.64 -27.99 0.76
N THR A 118 0.59 -27.27 1.88
CA THR A 118 -0.07 -27.73 3.12
C THR A 118 -1.58 -27.53 3.09
N LEU A 119 -2.11 -26.76 2.13
CA LEU A 119 -3.53 -26.47 2.02
C LEU A 119 -4.26 -27.63 1.34
N LYS A 120 -5.46 -27.90 1.85
CA LYS A 120 -6.42 -28.78 1.19
C LYS A 120 -7.70 -28.01 0.95
N ILE A 121 -8.06 -27.88 -0.33
CA ILE A 121 -9.23 -27.12 -0.76
C ILE A 121 -10.45 -28.04 -0.83
N GLY A 122 -11.57 -27.54 -0.29
CA GLY A 122 -12.88 -28.17 -0.27
C GLY A 122 -13.75 -27.72 -1.43
N ALA A 123 -15.01 -27.39 -1.12
CA ALA A 123 -15.90 -26.81 -2.12
C ALA A 123 -15.44 -25.40 -2.49
N TYR A 124 -15.74 -24.98 -3.71
CA TYR A 124 -15.42 -23.64 -4.17
C TYR A 124 -16.44 -23.16 -5.20
N THR A 125 -16.50 -21.85 -5.37
CA THR A 125 -17.31 -21.17 -6.37
C THR A 125 -16.54 -20.01 -6.99
N ILE A 126 -16.68 -19.84 -8.30
CA ILE A 126 -16.02 -18.78 -9.07
C ILE A 126 -17.10 -17.91 -9.69
N TYR A 127 -16.95 -16.58 -9.55
CA TYR A 127 -17.87 -15.58 -10.07
C TYR A 127 -17.11 -14.53 -10.88
N PRO A 128 -17.66 -14.05 -12.00
CA PRO A 128 -17.14 -12.88 -12.67
C PRO A 128 -17.60 -11.60 -11.94
N ARG A 129 -16.80 -10.54 -12.03
CA ARG A 129 -17.15 -9.19 -11.60
C ARG A 129 -17.14 -8.23 -12.81
N ASP A 130 -17.94 -7.17 -12.74
CA ASP A 130 -18.16 -6.22 -13.84
C ASP A 130 -16.90 -5.46 -14.31
N ASP A 131 -15.81 -5.51 -13.54
CA ASP A 131 -14.54 -4.82 -13.75
C ASP A 131 -13.42 -5.70 -14.33
N TYR A 132 -13.77 -6.84 -14.96
CA TYR A 132 -12.82 -7.84 -15.43
C TYR A 132 -11.97 -8.44 -14.30
N THR A 133 -12.46 -8.48 -13.06
CA THR A 133 -11.89 -9.33 -12.01
C THR A 133 -12.73 -10.60 -11.82
N VAL A 134 -12.13 -11.59 -11.17
CA VAL A 134 -12.82 -12.84 -10.79
C VAL A 134 -12.84 -12.95 -9.28
N ILE A 135 -14.00 -13.27 -8.72
CA ILE A 135 -14.13 -13.61 -7.30
C ILE A 135 -14.00 -15.12 -7.18
N PHE A 136 -13.08 -15.58 -6.34
CA PHE A 136 -12.88 -16.98 -6.05
C PHE A 136 -13.13 -17.22 -4.56
N SER A 137 -14.23 -17.90 -4.25
CA SER A 137 -14.60 -18.29 -2.89
C SER A 137 -14.37 -19.79 -2.71
N PHE A 138 -13.70 -20.21 -1.65
CA PHE A 138 -13.32 -21.60 -1.44
C PHE A 138 -13.21 -21.97 0.04
N ASP A 139 -13.43 -23.24 0.34
CA ASP A 139 -13.22 -23.80 1.67
C ASP A 139 -11.79 -24.30 1.81
N ILE A 140 -11.12 -23.93 2.89
CA ILE A 140 -9.91 -24.63 3.35
C ILE A 140 -10.36 -25.66 4.38
N ILE A 141 -10.09 -26.94 4.09
CA ILE A 141 -10.43 -28.06 4.97
C ILE A 141 -9.23 -28.61 5.76
N GLU A 142 -8.01 -28.26 5.35
CA GLU A 142 -6.76 -28.50 6.08
C GLU A 142 -5.78 -27.39 5.73
N SER A 143 -5.01 -26.90 6.71
CA SER A 143 -4.02 -25.83 6.51
C SER A 143 -2.85 -25.98 7.48
N GLY A 144 -1.65 -25.75 6.96
CA GLY A 144 -0.44 -25.50 7.76
C GLY A 144 -0.11 -24.01 7.93
N LEU A 145 -0.87 -23.11 7.32
CA LEU A 145 -0.67 -21.67 7.34
C LEU A 145 -1.56 -21.02 8.42
N ASP A 146 -0.98 -20.14 9.24
CA ASP A 146 -1.70 -19.40 10.28
C ASP A 146 -2.53 -18.24 9.72
N THR A 147 -2.10 -17.67 8.59
CA THR A 147 -2.80 -16.63 7.80
C THR A 147 -3.99 -17.17 7.01
N MET A 148 -4.01 -18.47 6.71
CA MET A 148 -5.09 -19.14 5.98
C MET A 148 -5.68 -20.29 6.80
N PRO A 149 -6.37 -20.01 7.92
CA PRO A 149 -6.94 -21.04 8.78
C PRO A 149 -8.06 -21.82 8.07
N VAL A 150 -8.41 -22.99 8.61
CA VAL A 150 -9.56 -23.79 8.15
C VAL A 150 -10.85 -22.94 8.20
N GLY A 151 -11.60 -22.92 7.10
CA GLY A 151 -12.81 -22.10 6.97
C GLY A 151 -13.07 -21.65 5.54
N GLU A 152 -14.08 -20.80 5.38
CA GLU A 152 -14.42 -20.14 4.12
C GLU A 152 -13.48 -18.96 3.85
N HIS A 153 -12.97 -18.88 2.62
CA HIS A 153 -12.13 -17.80 2.14
C HIS A 153 -12.69 -17.21 0.85
N THR A 154 -12.44 -15.93 0.60
CA THR A 154 -12.79 -15.29 -0.67
C THR A 154 -11.70 -14.31 -1.08
N VAL A 155 -11.19 -14.48 -2.29
CA VAL A 155 -10.17 -13.63 -2.90
C VAL A 155 -10.66 -13.05 -4.21
N LEU A 156 -10.11 -11.89 -4.58
CA LEU A 156 -10.13 -11.38 -5.94
C LEU A 156 -8.95 -11.95 -6.71
N VAL A 157 -9.18 -12.24 -7.99
CA VAL A 157 -8.16 -12.65 -8.94
C VAL A 157 -8.08 -11.58 -10.00
N GLU A 158 -7.00 -10.80 -9.95
CA GLU A 158 -6.77 -9.63 -10.80
C GLU A 158 -5.75 -9.95 -11.89
N SER A 159 -5.81 -9.25 -13.03
CA SER A 159 -4.88 -9.45 -14.15
C SER A 159 -4.74 -8.23 -15.07
N PRO A 160 -4.23 -7.06 -14.60
CA PRO A 160 -3.87 -5.98 -15.51
C PRO A 160 -2.44 -6.12 -16.08
N TYR A 161 -1.51 -6.73 -15.34
CA TYR A 161 -0.10 -6.94 -15.76
C TYR A 161 0.46 -8.27 -15.24
N ASP A 162 0.36 -8.50 -13.94
CA ASP A 162 0.59 -9.79 -13.27
C ASP A 162 -0.74 -10.35 -12.78
N THR A 163 -0.80 -11.67 -12.55
CA THR A 163 -2.01 -12.30 -12.03
C THR A 163 -1.79 -12.82 -10.62
N TYR A 164 -2.59 -12.34 -9.68
CA TYR A 164 -2.41 -12.63 -8.27
C TYR A 164 -3.75 -12.69 -7.54
N PHE A 165 -3.71 -13.26 -6.33
CA PHE A 165 -4.80 -13.19 -5.38
C PHE A 165 -4.67 -11.94 -4.52
N THR A 166 -5.79 -11.26 -4.28
CA THR A 166 -5.87 -10.16 -3.31
C THR A 166 -7.15 -10.29 -2.49
N THR A 167 -7.18 -9.65 -1.32
CA THR A 167 -8.28 -9.77 -0.37
C THR A 167 -9.54 -9.08 -0.90
N TYR A 168 -10.68 -9.80 -0.93
CA TYR A 168 -11.92 -9.36 -1.59
C TYR A 168 -12.52 -8.06 -1.02
N ASN A 169 -12.37 -7.83 0.28
CA ASN A 169 -12.88 -6.63 0.96
C ASN A 169 -11.79 -6.03 1.84
N LYS A 170 -10.62 -5.72 1.26
CA LYS A 170 -9.58 -5.06 2.02
C LYS A 170 -10.04 -3.66 2.41
N ILE A 171 -10.33 -3.46 3.69
CA ILE A 171 -10.58 -2.15 4.28
C ILE A 171 -9.21 -1.60 4.63
N TYR A 172 -8.81 -0.54 3.94
CA TYR A 172 -7.63 0.22 4.31
C TYR A 172 -8.05 1.22 5.36
N ASP A 173 -7.53 1.05 6.57
CA ASP A 173 -7.58 2.13 7.55
C ASP A 173 -6.77 3.32 7.03
N GLU A 174 -7.19 4.53 7.42
CA GLU A 174 -6.41 5.72 7.12
C GLU A 174 -5.04 5.57 7.76
N ALA A 175 -3.97 5.75 6.97
CA ALA A 175 -2.61 5.60 7.46
C ALA A 175 -2.36 6.57 8.62
N SER A 176 -1.73 6.07 9.69
CA SER A 176 -1.38 6.92 10.82
C SER A 176 -0.31 7.94 10.44
N ALA A 177 -0.20 9.04 11.20
CA ALA A 177 0.87 10.02 11.01
C ALA A 177 2.27 9.37 11.09
N ALA A 178 2.42 8.33 11.90
CA ALA A 178 3.66 7.57 11.99
C ALA A 178 3.95 6.78 10.71
N GLN A 179 2.93 6.15 10.11
CA GLN A 179 3.08 5.48 8.81
C GLN A 179 3.50 6.46 7.72
N TYR A 180 2.82 7.61 7.62
CA TYR A 180 3.19 8.66 6.66
C TYR A 180 4.64 9.12 6.84
N ALA A 181 5.06 9.39 8.08
CA ALA A 181 6.43 9.77 8.37
C ALA A 181 7.45 8.73 7.90
N LEU A 182 7.18 7.43 8.08
CA LEU A 182 8.09 6.37 7.60
C LEU A 182 8.24 6.36 6.07
N PHE A 183 7.18 6.69 5.32
CA PHE A 183 7.25 6.85 3.87
C PHE A 183 8.01 8.11 3.48
N GLU A 184 7.75 9.25 4.12
CA GLU A 184 8.41 10.52 3.81
C GLU A 184 9.92 10.50 4.11
N TRP A 185 10.33 9.77 5.14
CA TRP A 185 11.73 9.51 5.47
C TRP A 185 12.42 8.52 4.52
N ASP A 186 11.68 7.85 3.63
CA ASP A 186 12.20 6.80 2.74
C ASP A 186 12.86 5.64 3.53
N VAL A 187 12.23 5.23 4.64
CA VAL A 187 12.74 4.17 5.55
C VAL A 187 11.78 2.99 5.70
N PHE A 188 10.69 2.95 4.92
CA PHE A 188 9.56 2.03 5.12
C PHE A 188 9.90 0.52 5.06
N TYR A 189 11.10 0.10 4.64
CA TYR A 189 11.61 -1.27 4.77
C TYR A 189 13.13 -1.31 5.10
N LYS A 190 13.66 -0.19 5.59
CA LYS A 190 15.09 -0.05 5.85
C LYS A 190 15.39 -0.47 7.29
N ILE A 191 16.49 -1.22 7.50
CA ILE A 191 17.05 -1.48 8.83
C ILE A 191 18.24 -0.54 9.07
N CYS A 192 18.06 0.44 9.95
CA CYS A 192 19.07 1.43 10.28
C CYS A 192 18.90 2.03 11.69
N ASP A 193 19.96 2.67 12.19
CA ASP A 193 19.96 3.40 13.47
C ASP A 193 20.55 4.79 13.27
N TYR A 194 19.68 5.79 13.40
CA TYR A 194 19.94 7.23 13.32
C TYR A 194 19.63 7.93 14.65
N SER A 195 19.62 7.20 15.76
CA SER A 195 19.33 7.75 17.09
C SER A 195 20.33 8.81 17.56
N ASP A 196 21.56 8.79 17.03
CA ASP A 196 22.58 9.83 17.21
C ASP A 196 23.18 10.27 15.86
N PRO A 197 22.53 11.21 15.13
CA PRO A 197 22.98 11.68 13.83
C PRO A 197 24.40 12.25 13.80
N ALA A 198 24.87 12.81 14.92
CA ALA A 198 26.20 13.40 15.03
C ALA A 198 27.32 12.35 15.04
N SER A 199 26.99 11.11 15.42
CA SER A 199 27.93 9.99 15.47
C SER A 199 28.07 9.23 14.15
N LEU A 200 27.14 9.43 13.21
CA LEU A 200 27.09 8.70 11.94
C LEU A 200 28.32 9.01 11.08
N THR A 201 28.84 7.99 10.37
CA THR A 201 29.98 8.11 9.48
C THR A 201 29.80 7.28 8.20
N GLY A 202 30.51 7.66 7.13
CA GLY A 202 30.47 6.94 5.85
C GLY A 202 29.07 6.87 5.26
N GLU A 203 28.75 5.70 4.67
CA GLU A 203 27.49 5.41 4.00
C GLU A 203 26.26 5.66 4.89
N GLN A 204 26.31 5.30 6.18
CA GLN A 204 25.19 5.55 7.10
C GLN A 204 24.85 7.04 7.24
N LYS A 205 25.86 7.91 7.18
CA LYS A 205 25.65 9.35 7.23
C LYS A 205 25.10 9.90 5.92
N GLU A 206 25.59 9.40 4.79
CA GLU A 206 25.11 9.78 3.45
C GLU A 206 23.63 9.40 3.30
N ASP A 207 23.29 8.18 3.68
CA ASP A 207 21.92 7.68 3.73
C ASP A 207 21.01 8.51 4.62
N TYR A 208 21.44 8.82 5.85
CA TYR A 208 20.67 9.66 6.77
C TYR A 208 20.41 11.05 6.17
N ILE A 209 21.43 11.67 5.55
CA ILE A 209 21.28 12.98 4.92
C ILE A 209 20.30 12.91 3.75
N SER A 210 20.32 11.83 2.97
CA SER A 210 19.35 11.60 1.89
C SER A 210 17.92 11.53 2.41
N SER A 211 17.67 10.66 3.40
CA SER A 211 16.35 10.50 4.03
C SER A 211 15.85 11.79 4.71
N LEU A 212 16.72 12.50 5.43
CA LEU A 212 16.39 13.79 6.03
C LEU A 212 16.04 14.84 4.97
N THR A 213 16.78 14.86 3.86
CA THR A 213 16.54 15.81 2.76
C THR A 213 15.17 15.58 2.14
N GLU A 214 14.83 14.32 1.82
CA GLU A 214 13.51 13.95 1.31
C GLU A 214 12.42 14.37 2.30
N TYR A 215 12.53 13.97 3.57
CA TYR A 215 11.55 14.31 4.61
C TYR A 215 11.30 15.83 4.71
N VAL A 216 12.38 16.63 4.79
CA VAL A 216 12.27 18.08 4.88
C VAL A 216 11.58 18.65 3.64
N LEU A 217 11.96 18.21 2.44
CA LEU A 217 11.36 18.69 1.21
C LEU A 217 9.93 18.19 0.97
N TRP A 218 9.49 17.12 1.63
CA TRP A 218 8.08 16.66 1.63
C TRP A 218 7.18 17.53 2.50
N SER A 219 7.73 18.09 3.59
CA SER A 219 6.94 18.85 4.56
C SER A 219 6.33 20.17 4.03
N LYS A 220 6.86 20.71 2.92
CA LYS A 220 6.36 21.92 2.24
C LYS A 220 6.63 21.82 0.75
N SER A 221 5.92 22.63 -0.04
CA SER A 221 6.07 22.62 -1.49
C SER A 221 7.47 23.01 -1.99
N GLU A 222 8.09 24.03 -1.36
CA GLU A 222 9.36 24.62 -1.82
C GLU A 222 10.14 25.20 -0.64
N PHE A 223 11.47 25.17 -0.73
CA PHE A 223 12.38 25.73 0.25
C PHE A 223 13.47 26.58 -0.40
N THR A 224 13.80 27.73 0.18
CA THR A 224 15.13 28.33 -0.02
C THR A 224 16.20 27.50 0.71
N LEU A 225 17.48 27.66 0.35
CA LEU A 225 18.56 26.96 1.06
C LEU A 225 18.58 27.27 2.56
N ASP A 226 18.37 28.52 2.94
CA ASP A 226 18.40 28.96 4.34
C ASP A 226 17.25 28.31 5.14
N GLU A 227 16.04 28.28 4.57
CA GLU A 227 14.87 27.63 5.20
C GLU A 227 15.07 26.11 5.34
N PHE A 228 15.62 25.47 4.31
CA PHE A 228 15.95 24.05 4.36
C PHE A 228 16.95 23.77 5.49
N GLN A 229 18.04 24.55 5.57
CA GLN A 229 19.09 24.35 6.56
C GLN A 229 18.59 24.61 7.99
N GLU A 230 17.76 25.63 8.19
CA GLU A 230 17.13 25.90 9.48
C GLU A 230 16.26 24.73 9.91
N TYR A 231 15.44 24.19 9.00
CA TYR A 231 14.54 23.11 9.34
C TYR A 231 15.27 21.77 9.55
N ALA A 232 16.21 21.44 8.67
CA ALA A 232 17.07 20.27 8.83
C ALA A 232 17.84 20.33 10.16
N TYR A 233 18.32 21.51 10.58
CA TYR A 233 18.98 21.68 11.87
C TYR A 233 18.03 21.48 13.05
N LYS A 234 16.79 21.98 12.99
CA LYS A 234 15.76 21.76 14.02
C LYS A 234 15.54 20.27 14.28
N ILE A 235 15.48 19.47 13.21
CA ILE A 235 15.18 18.04 13.26
C ILE A 235 16.40 17.21 13.67
N SER A 236 17.53 17.44 13.00
CA SER A 236 18.72 16.56 13.09
C SER A 236 19.81 17.07 14.04
N GLY A 237 19.81 18.36 14.36
CA GLY A 237 20.93 19.02 15.02
C GLY A 237 22.19 19.18 14.16
N LEU A 238 22.16 18.76 12.89
CA LEU A 238 23.28 18.87 11.95
C LEU A 238 23.25 20.20 11.21
N LYS A 239 24.43 20.79 11.05
CA LYS A 239 24.62 22.05 10.32
C LYS A 239 25.16 21.79 8.92
N ASP A 240 25.02 22.80 8.08
CA ASP A 240 25.65 22.86 6.75
C ASP A 240 25.24 21.71 5.82
N ILE A 241 24.00 21.20 5.96
CA ILE A 241 23.41 20.25 5.02
C ILE A 241 23.02 21.02 3.75
N ILE A 242 23.39 20.49 2.58
CA ILE A 242 23.06 21.08 1.29
C ILE A 242 22.39 19.96 0.47
N PRO A 243 21.13 20.11 0.04
CA PRO A 243 20.48 19.14 -0.84
C PRO A 243 21.23 19.00 -2.18
N SER A 244 21.01 17.89 -2.89
CA SER A 244 21.51 17.76 -4.28
C SER A 244 20.91 18.86 -5.17
N ASP A 245 21.68 19.32 -6.15
CA ASP A 245 21.21 20.21 -7.22
C ASP A 245 20.06 19.58 -8.02
N ASP A 246 19.87 18.26 -7.95
CA ASP A 246 18.75 17.55 -8.58
C ASP A 246 17.38 17.98 -8.02
N TYR A 247 17.33 18.50 -6.80
CA TYR A 247 16.11 19.04 -6.17
C TYR A 247 15.91 20.53 -6.47
N LEU A 248 16.85 21.20 -7.13
CA LEU A 248 16.84 22.65 -7.32
C LEU A 248 16.12 23.04 -8.61
N CYS A 249 14.96 23.68 -8.48
CA CYS A 249 14.20 24.26 -9.59
C CYS A 249 14.03 25.77 -9.35
N ASP A 250 14.45 26.60 -10.32
CA ASP A 250 14.31 28.06 -10.26
C ASP A 250 14.81 28.73 -8.96
N GLY A 251 15.83 28.14 -8.32
CA GLY A 251 16.44 28.65 -7.10
C GLY A 251 15.76 28.18 -5.80
N LEU A 252 14.77 27.30 -5.89
CA LEU A 252 14.08 26.67 -4.76
C LEU A 252 14.29 25.15 -4.79
N TYR A 253 14.45 24.56 -3.62
CA TYR A 253 14.53 23.11 -3.46
C TYR A 253 13.13 22.53 -3.28
N SER A 254 12.82 21.47 -4.02
CA SER A 254 11.57 20.73 -3.90
C SER A 254 11.74 19.29 -4.38
N VAL A 255 10.86 18.40 -3.92
CA VAL A 255 10.81 17.02 -4.43
C VAL A 255 9.82 16.96 -5.58
N HIS A 256 10.29 16.49 -6.74
CA HIS A 256 9.47 16.19 -7.90
C HIS A 256 9.53 14.68 -8.18
N ARG A 257 8.74 13.88 -7.45
CA ARG A 257 8.65 12.44 -7.70
C ARG A 257 7.42 12.09 -8.55
N CYS A 258 7.67 11.24 -9.55
CA CYS A 258 6.64 10.50 -10.29
C CYS A 258 6.85 9.02 -9.98
N GLY A 259 5.89 8.38 -9.31
CA GLY A 259 5.92 6.96 -8.95
C GLY A 259 6.02 6.72 -7.44
N GLY A 260 5.63 5.53 -7.00
CA GLY A 260 5.70 5.07 -5.62
C GLY A 260 6.08 3.60 -5.57
N ILE A 261 6.71 3.19 -4.49
CA ILE A 261 6.97 1.78 -4.18
C ILE A 261 5.83 1.31 -3.29
N MET A 262 5.19 0.20 -3.64
CA MET A 262 4.14 -0.40 -2.82
C MET A 262 4.64 -1.70 -2.20
N TYR A 263 4.57 -1.76 -0.87
CA TYR A 263 4.83 -2.98 -0.11
C TYR A 263 3.50 -3.63 0.29
N SER A 264 3.49 -4.95 0.42
CA SER A 264 2.40 -5.66 1.11
C SER A 264 2.72 -5.74 2.60
N TYR A 265 1.89 -5.10 3.43
CA TYR A 265 2.14 -4.97 4.86
C TYR A 265 0.87 -4.73 5.68
N GLU A 266 1.00 -4.96 6.99
CA GLU A 266 0.01 -4.65 8.01
C GLU A 266 0.69 -4.02 9.22
N VAL A 267 0.11 -2.95 9.77
CA VAL A 267 0.54 -2.40 11.07
C VAL A 267 -0.11 -3.21 12.19
N ILE A 268 0.71 -3.93 12.95
CA ILE A 268 0.24 -4.87 13.98
C ILE A 268 0.28 -4.26 15.40
N ASP A 269 1.07 -3.21 15.62
CA ASP A 269 1.09 -2.44 16.87
C ASP A 269 1.54 -0.99 16.60
N GLU A 270 0.94 -0.04 17.31
CA GLU A 270 1.41 1.35 17.37
C GLU A 270 1.21 1.89 18.78
N LYS A 271 2.29 2.36 19.40
CA LYS A 271 2.27 2.87 20.78
C LYS A 271 3.16 4.09 20.95
N THR A 272 2.72 5.05 21.74
CA THR A 272 3.52 6.23 22.09
C THR A 272 3.79 6.26 23.58
N GLU A 273 5.07 6.23 23.95
CA GLU A 273 5.53 6.30 25.33
C GLU A 273 6.70 7.29 25.45
N ASN A 274 6.63 8.21 26.41
CA ASN A 274 7.70 9.19 26.69
C ASN A 274 8.16 10.00 25.45
N GLY A 275 7.23 10.32 24.54
CA GLY A 275 7.52 11.09 23.33
C GLY A 275 8.17 10.28 22.20
N ILE A 276 8.23 8.96 22.34
CA ILE A 276 8.66 8.03 21.30
C ILE A 276 7.45 7.23 20.84
N THR A 277 7.16 7.29 19.54
CA THR A 277 6.18 6.42 18.89
C THR A 277 6.91 5.21 18.34
N THR A 278 6.42 4.03 18.69
CA THR A 278 6.91 2.74 18.18
C THR A 278 5.82 2.14 17.30
N VAL A 279 6.18 1.83 16.06
CA VAL A 279 5.30 1.19 15.07
C VAL A 279 5.87 -0.18 14.76
N THR A 280 5.06 -1.23 14.85
CA THR A 280 5.45 -2.58 14.44
C THR A 280 4.68 -2.97 13.20
N ILE A 281 5.41 -3.33 12.14
CA ILE A 281 4.86 -3.65 10.83
C ILE A 281 5.19 -5.10 10.48
N GLN A 282 4.19 -5.88 10.10
CA GLN A 282 4.35 -7.18 9.44
C GLN A 282 4.36 -6.96 7.93
N PHE A 283 5.41 -7.41 7.26
CA PHE A 283 5.47 -7.44 5.80
C PHE A 283 5.06 -8.81 5.26
N TYR A 284 4.59 -8.86 4.02
CA TYR A 284 4.17 -10.10 3.36
C TYR A 284 4.93 -10.30 2.05
N ALA A 285 5.17 -11.56 1.70
CA ALA A 285 5.89 -11.96 0.49
C ALA A 285 4.96 -12.19 -0.71
N ASP A 286 3.65 -12.06 -0.53
CA ASP A 286 2.63 -12.27 -1.56
C ASP A 286 1.49 -11.25 -1.46
N TRP A 287 0.79 -11.05 -2.58
CA TRP A 287 -0.28 -10.05 -2.71
C TRP A 287 -1.51 -10.33 -1.84
N ALA A 288 -1.73 -11.59 -1.46
CA ALA A 288 -2.86 -11.99 -0.64
C ALA A 288 -2.57 -11.92 0.86
N GLU A 289 -1.37 -11.48 1.26
CA GLU A 289 -0.97 -11.33 2.67
C GLU A 289 -1.03 -12.64 3.44
N THR A 290 -0.63 -13.73 2.77
CA THR A 290 -0.72 -15.09 3.31
C THR A 290 0.65 -15.65 3.71
N ILE A 291 1.73 -15.19 3.08
CA ILE A 291 3.09 -15.61 3.40
C ILE A 291 3.78 -14.47 4.12
N LYS A 292 4.02 -14.67 5.42
CA LYS A 292 4.69 -13.69 6.27
C LYS A 292 6.16 -13.54 5.87
N SER A 293 6.57 -12.30 5.68
CA SER A 293 7.95 -11.86 5.54
C SER A 293 8.43 -11.34 6.92
N HIS A 294 9.23 -10.29 6.94
CA HIS A 294 9.82 -9.70 8.14
C HIS A 294 8.77 -9.01 9.01
N VAL A 295 9.09 -8.90 10.30
CA VAL A 295 8.42 -7.97 11.23
C VAL A 295 9.45 -6.95 11.67
N ILE A 296 9.18 -5.67 11.43
CA ILE A 296 10.09 -4.57 11.76
C ILE A 296 9.44 -3.65 12.79
N GLU A 297 10.20 -3.29 13.81
CA GLU A 297 9.85 -2.26 14.78
C GLU A 297 10.57 -0.96 14.41
N TYR A 298 9.81 0.11 14.17
CA TYR A 298 10.30 1.45 13.91
C TYR A 298 10.10 2.34 15.12
N LYS A 299 11.07 3.23 15.37
CA LYS A 299 11.02 4.22 16.45
C LYS A 299 11.07 5.61 15.85
N LEU A 300 10.07 6.42 16.17
CA LEU A 300 9.98 7.82 15.80
C LEU A 300 9.91 8.68 17.05
N LYS A 301 10.50 9.87 16.98
CA LYS A 301 10.48 10.86 18.05
C LYS A 301 9.61 12.04 17.64
N GLN A 302 8.72 12.45 18.53
CA GLN A 302 7.98 13.70 18.36
C GLN A 302 8.90 14.90 18.59
N ILE A 303 8.97 15.81 17.62
CA ILE A 303 9.57 17.15 17.75
C ILE A 303 8.54 18.17 17.26
N ASP A 304 7.94 18.91 18.20
CA ASP A 304 6.77 19.75 17.93
C ASP A 304 5.62 18.95 17.30
N GLU A 305 5.26 19.24 16.04
CA GLU A 305 4.23 18.53 15.28
C GLU A 305 4.82 17.42 14.39
N ASP A 306 6.14 17.32 14.32
CA ASP A 306 6.87 16.44 13.40
C ASP A 306 7.22 15.09 14.05
N LEU A 307 7.14 14.01 13.27
CA LEU A 307 7.58 12.66 13.65
C LEU A 307 8.90 12.33 12.95
N ILE A 308 9.96 12.25 13.74
CA ILE A 308 11.33 12.10 13.25
C ILE A 308 11.77 10.66 13.43
N PHE A 309 12.11 9.99 12.33
CA PHE A 309 12.61 8.63 12.40
C PHE A 309 13.94 8.56 13.18
N LEU A 310 14.04 7.60 14.09
CA LEU A 310 15.24 7.34 14.89
C LEU A 310 15.93 6.05 14.46
N SER A 311 15.20 4.94 14.44
CA SER A 311 15.80 3.62 14.23
C SER A 311 14.75 2.59 13.89
N SER A 312 15.20 1.49 13.33
CA SER A 312 14.38 0.33 12.96
C SER A 312 15.16 -0.94 13.24
N ASP A 313 14.49 -1.99 13.71
CA ASP A 313 15.13 -3.29 13.96
C ASP A 313 14.17 -4.43 13.62
N TYR A 314 14.72 -5.59 13.26
CA TYR A 314 13.93 -6.78 13.07
C TYR A 314 13.40 -7.29 14.43
N VAL A 315 12.09 -7.42 14.52
CA VAL A 315 11.44 -8.23 15.55
C VAL A 315 11.47 -9.71 15.14
N TYR A 316 11.29 -9.95 13.84
CA TYR A 316 11.38 -11.25 13.21
C TYR A 316 11.96 -11.10 11.80
N GLU A 317 12.92 -11.96 11.45
CA GLU A 317 13.53 -12.01 10.13
C GLU A 317 13.09 -13.31 9.44
N SER A 318 12.45 -13.18 8.28
CA SER A 318 12.03 -14.29 7.43
C SER A 318 13.10 -14.60 6.38
N ASP A 319 13.09 -15.81 5.84
CA ASP A 319 13.87 -16.15 4.64
C ASP A 319 13.21 -15.60 3.36
N HIS A 320 11.96 -15.11 3.45
CA HIS A 320 11.24 -14.49 2.34
C HIS A 320 11.30 -12.97 2.44
N GLU A 321 11.84 -12.33 1.39
CA GLU A 321 11.77 -10.87 1.21
C GLU A 321 10.33 -10.41 1.02
N PRO A 322 10.00 -9.15 1.35
CA PRO A 322 8.67 -8.62 1.18
C PRO A 322 8.39 -8.41 -0.31
N LEU A 323 7.11 -8.47 -0.64
CA LEU A 323 6.65 -8.13 -1.97
C LEU A 323 6.75 -6.61 -2.20
N ILE A 324 7.31 -6.24 -3.34
CA ILE A 324 7.56 -4.84 -3.73
C ILE A 324 7.05 -4.64 -5.17
N TYR A 325 6.28 -3.57 -5.41
CA TYR A 325 5.79 -3.14 -6.73
C TYR A 325 6.13 -1.70 -7.07
#